data_AF-A0A6H1ZP84-F1
#
_entry.id   AF-A0A6H1ZP84-F1
#
_cell.length_a   1.000
_cell.length_b   1.000
_cell.length_c   1.000
_cell.angle_alpha   90.00
_cell.angle_beta   90.00
_cell.angle_gamma   90.00
#
_symmetry.space_group_name_H-M   'P 1'
#
loop_
_entity.id
_entity.type
_entity.pdbx_description
1 polymer ?
#
loop_
_entity_poly.entity_id
_entity_poly.type
_entity_poly.pdbx_seq_one_letter_code
_entity_poly.pdbx_strand_id
1 'polypeptide(L)'
;MKYNDMKKAAEKKDAMSDLTPTFYQFEKKGDGFVGRLKHVVSVQSSLSEGSYNQYLFDTDDGLIKCAFGAATDKEVEAVFKVGNVYSVEFLGKLKISNKRTVNKFSIMEIDEAAIAGEEQNKDVPF
;
A
#
# COMPACT_ATOMS: atom_id res chain seq x y z
N MET A 1 -15.41 30.15 -11.12
CA MET A 1 -14.05 29.93 -11.66
C MET A 1 -14.12 28.71 -12.57
N LYS A 2 -13.60 28.75 -13.80
CA LYS A 2 -13.69 27.60 -14.72
C LYS A 2 -12.60 26.58 -14.38
N TYR A 3 -12.86 25.29 -14.60
CA TYR A 3 -11.93 24.20 -14.23
C TYR A 3 -10.54 24.34 -14.86
N ASN A 4 -10.44 24.86 -16.10
CA ASN A 4 -9.16 25.10 -16.76
C ASN A 4 -8.33 26.21 -16.08
N ASP A 5 -8.97 27.17 -15.45
CA ASP A 5 -8.28 28.23 -14.70
C ASP A 5 -7.72 27.68 -13.38
N MET A 6 -8.43 26.74 -12.76
CA MET A 6 -7.96 26.01 -11.57
C MET A 6 -6.73 25.16 -11.89
N LYS A 7 -6.73 24.45 -13.03
CA LYS A 7 -5.56 23.67 -13.49
C LYS A 7 -4.32 24.55 -13.66
N LYS A 8 -4.44 25.68 -14.37
CA LYS A 8 -3.33 26.62 -14.57
C LYS A 8 -2.84 27.24 -13.26
N ALA A 9 -3.75 27.51 -12.32
CA ALA A 9 -3.39 28.00 -10.99
C ALA A 9 -2.67 26.93 -10.16
N ALA A 10 -3.05 25.66 -10.29
CA ALA A 10 -2.39 24.54 -9.62
C ALA A 10 -1.00 24.26 -10.21
N GLU A 11 -0.85 24.30 -11.55
CA GLU A 11 0.45 24.21 -12.25
C GLU A 11 1.46 25.25 -11.73
N LYS A 12 1.02 26.50 -11.55
CA LYS A 12 1.89 27.58 -11.06
C LYS A 12 2.27 27.45 -9.59
N LYS A 13 1.49 26.71 -8.80
CA LYS A 13 1.68 26.55 -7.35
C LYS A 13 2.28 25.20 -6.98
N ASP A 14 2.63 24.38 -7.97
CA ASP A 14 3.03 22.99 -7.78
C ASP A 14 2.03 22.20 -6.91
N ALA A 15 0.74 22.54 -7.05
CA ALA A 15 -0.35 22.01 -6.24
C ALA A 15 -1.09 20.90 -6.98
N MET A 16 -0.39 20.14 -7.82
CA MET A 16 -0.93 18.99 -8.52
C MET A 16 -0.32 17.73 -7.92
N SER A 17 -1.18 16.77 -7.59
CA SER A 17 -0.76 15.43 -7.19
C SER A 17 -1.01 14.48 -8.34
N ASP A 18 -0.06 13.60 -8.64
CA ASP A 18 -0.32 12.50 -9.55
C ASP A 18 -1.28 11.52 -8.88
N LEU A 19 -2.39 11.24 -9.56
CA LEU A 19 -3.42 10.30 -9.10
C LEU A 19 -3.34 8.98 -9.86
N THR A 20 -2.32 8.77 -10.68
CA THR A 20 -2.14 7.57 -11.51
C THR A 20 -1.32 6.54 -10.73
N PRO A 21 -1.95 5.48 -10.18
CA PRO A 21 -1.21 4.49 -9.44
C PRO A 21 -0.41 3.57 -10.36
N THR A 22 0.87 3.42 -10.04
CA THR A 22 1.75 2.45 -10.71
C THR A 22 1.50 1.05 -10.13
N PHE A 23 1.43 0.02 -10.97
CA PHE A 23 1.26 -1.35 -10.47
C PHE A 23 2.57 -1.87 -9.88
N TYR A 24 2.58 -2.12 -8.58
CA TYR A 24 3.73 -2.70 -7.89
C TYR A 24 3.65 -4.22 -7.95
N GLN A 25 4.62 -4.82 -8.64
CA GLN A 25 4.73 -6.26 -8.79
C GLN A 25 5.88 -6.78 -7.94
N PHE A 26 5.58 -7.72 -7.04
CA PHE A 26 6.59 -8.41 -6.25
C PHE A 26 7.28 -9.48 -7.10
N GLU A 27 8.56 -9.29 -7.42
CA GLU A 27 9.31 -10.19 -8.29
C GLU A 27 10.19 -11.16 -7.49
N LYS A 28 10.86 -10.64 -6.46
CA LYS A 28 11.90 -11.34 -5.71
C LYS A 28 11.67 -11.25 -4.22
N LYS A 29 12.15 -12.27 -3.51
CA LYS A 29 12.14 -12.27 -2.05
C LYS A 29 12.91 -11.06 -1.52
N GLY A 30 12.33 -10.34 -0.57
CA GLY A 30 12.86 -9.09 -0.03
C GLY A 30 12.31 -7.84 -0.71
N ASP A 31 11.60 -7.97 -1.86
CA ASP A 31 10.88 -6.85 -2.45
C ASP A 31 9.79 -6.37 -1.48
N GLY A 32 9.70 -5.07 -1.27
CA GLY A 32 8.78 -4.51 -0.31
C GLY A 32 8.64 -3.00 -0.46
N PHE A 33 7.69 -2.46 0.27
CA PHE A 33 7.44 -1.04 0.37
C PHE A 33 6.87 -0.68 1.74
N VAL A 34 6.96 0.60 2.08
CA VAL A 34 6.24 1.20 3.21
C VAL A 34 5.29 2.24 2.64
N GLY A 35 4.05 2.25 3.12
CA GLY A 35 3.08 3.23 2.64
C GLY A 35 1.80 3.27 3.44
N ARG A 36 1.06 4.36 3.26
CA ARG A 36 -0.27 4.53 3.84
C ARG A 36 -1.32 3.88 2.96
N LEU A 37 -2.14 2.99 3.52
CA LEU A 37 -3.24 2.39 2.79
C LEU A 37 -4.34 3.45 2.55
N LYS A 38 -4.60 3.80 1.30
CA LYS A 38 -5.62 4.79 0.92
C LYS A 38 -6.96 4.15 0.58
N HIS A 39 -6.95 2.99 -0.06
CA HIS A 39 -8.18 2.32 -0.47
C HIS A 39 -7.94 0.83 -0.73
N VAL A 40 -9.01 0.03 -0.55
CA VAL A 40 -9.08 -1.37 -0.99
C VAL A 40 -10.26 -1.52 -1.94
N VAL A 41 -10.06 -2.16 -3.10
CA VAL A 41 -11.11 -2.39 -4.11
C VAL A 41 -11.13 -3.86 -4.47
N SER A 42 -12.29 -4.52 -4.30
CA SER A 42 -12.46 -5.89 -4.78
C SER A 42 -12.71 -5.88 -6.29
N VAL A 43 -11.85 -6.58 -7.02
CA VAL A 43 -11.93 -6.71 -8.48
C VAL A 43 -12.30 -8.14 -8.83
N GLN A 44 -13.32 -8.28 -9.66
CA GLN A 44 -13.68 -9.56 -10.26
C GLN A 44 -12.82 -9.79 -11.49
N SER A 45 -12.00 -10.84 -11.49
CA SER A 45 -11.18 -11.19 -12.65
C SER A 45 -12.07 -11.75 -13.75
N SER A 46 -11.92 -11.23 -14.98
CA SER A 46 -12.58 -11.79 -16.16
C SER A 46 -11.88 -13.05 -16.70
N LEU A 47 -10.63 -13.30 -16.27
CA LEU A 47 -9.76 -14.37 -16.78
C LEU A 47 -9.57 -15.54 -15.80
N SER A 48 -9.93 -15.37 -14.53
CA SER A 48 -9.86 -16.42 -13.52
C SER A 48 -11.17 -16.43 -12.72
N GLU A 49 -11.72 -17.61 -12.43
CA GLU A 49 -12.86 -17.78 -11.53
C GLU A 49 -12.51 -17.34 -10.10
N GLY A 50 -12.50 -16.03 -9.84
CA GLY A 50 -12.18 -15.49 -8.52
C GLY A 50 -12.16 -13.96 -8.50
N SER A 51 -12.55 -13.42 -7.34
CA SER A 51 -12.29 -12.04 -6.96
C SER A 51 -10.95 -11.94 -6.23
N TYR A 52 -10.26 -10.81 -6.39
CA TYR A 52 -9.09 -10.46 -5.60
C TYR A 52 -9.19 -9.00 -5.18
N ASN A 53 -8.47 -8.62 -4.13
CA ASN A 53 -8.43 -7.23 -3.69
C ASN A 53 -7.24 -6.51 -4.35
N GLN A 54 -7.50 -5.30 -4.83
CA GLN A 54 -6.49 -4.32 -5.19
C GLN A 54 -6.34 -3.32 -4.06
N TYR A 55 -5.10 -3.11 -3.62
CA TYR A 55 -4.76 -2.20 -2.54
C TYR A 55 -4.05 -0.99 -3.14
N LEU A 56 -4.48 0.21 -2.76
CA LEU A 56 -3.86 1.47 -3.13
C LEU A 56 -3.07 2.01 -1.95
N PHE A 57 -1.76 2.12 -2.12
CA PHE A 57 -0.85 2.67 -1.14
C PHE A 57 -0.26 3.99 -1.63
N ASP A 58 -0.08 4.90 -0.69
CA ASP A 58 0.66 6.16 -0.85
C ASP A 58 2.03 5.97 -0.21
N THR A 59 3.06 5.91 -1.05
CA THR A 59 4.46 5.70 -0.64
C THR A 59 5.30 6.92 -1.02
N ASP A 60 6.56 6.92 -0.58
CA ASP A 60 7.50 8.00 -0.91
C ASP A 60 7.79 8.10 -2.43
N ASP A 61 7.61 6.99 -3.16
CA ASP A 61 7.76 6.91 -4.62
C ASP A 61 6.45 7.26 -5.37
N GLY A 62 5.39 7.61 -4.65
CA GLY A 62 4.08 7.97 -5.17
C GLY A 62 2.99 6.93 -4.92
N LEU A 63 1.90 7.04 -5.67
CA LEU A 63 0.79 6.10 -5.54
C LEU A 63 1.13 4.77 -6.23
N ILE A 64 1.02 3.68 -5.47
CA ILE A 64 1.16 2.33 -5.99
C ILE A 64 -0.11 1.54 -5.76
N LYS A 65 -0.41 0.65 -6.72
CA LYS A 65 -1.46 -0.36 -6.58
C LYS A 65 -0.84 -1.75 -6.60
N CYS A 66 -1.28 -2.64 -5.72
CA CYS A 66 -0.79 -4.02 -5.68
C CYS A 66 -1.92 -5.01 -5.39
N ALA A 67 -1.63 -6.29 -5.60
CA ALA A 67 -2.51 -7.40 -5.23
C ALA A 67 -1.67 -8.49 -4.57
N PHE A 68 -2.07 -8.92 -3.37
CA PHE A 68 -1.36 -9.98 -2.63
C PHE A 68 -1.81 -11.38 -3.07
N GLY A 69 -3.05 -11.47 -3.51
CA GLY A 69 -3.70 -12.70 -3.94
C GLY A 69 -4.63 -13.27 -2.86
N ALA A 70 -5.55 -14.14 -3.28
CA ALA A 70 -6.72 -14.53 -2.50
C ALA A 70 -6.42 -15.13 -1.10
N ALA A 71 -5.25 -15.75 -0.90
CA ALA A 71 -4.87 -16.28 0.41
C ALA A 71 -4.57 -15.15 1.40
N THR A 72 -3.66 -14.26 1.02
CA THR A 72 -3.29 -13.09 1.83
C THR A 72 -4.46 -12.13 1.96
N ASP A 73 -5.28 -11.96 0.92
CA ASP A 73 -6.47 -11.10 0.97
C ASP A 73 -7.39 -11.46 2.15
N LYS A 74 -7.63 -12.75 2.39
CA LYS A 74 -8.45 -13.22 3.53
C LYS A 74 -7.81 -12.96 4.88
N GLU A 75 -6.49 -12.99 4.95
CA GLU A 75 -5.75 -12.73 6.20
C GLU A 75 -5.77 -11.23 6.53
N VAL A 76 -5.59 -10.38 5.51
CA VAL A 76 -5.46 -8.93 5.70
C VAL A 76 -6.79 -8.19 5.75
N GLU A 77 -7.87 -8.73 5.15
CA GLU A 77 -9.19 -8.09 5.08
C GLU A 77 -9.73 -7.68 6.46
N ALA A 78 -9.49 -8.49 7.50
CA ALA A 78 -9.96 -8.22 8.85
C ALA A 78 -9.09 -7.21 9.62
N VAL A 79 -7.84 -6.98 9.20
CA VAL A 79 -6.85 -6.21 9.97
C VAL A 79 -6.44 -4.91 9.29
N PHE A 80 -6.55 -4.82 7.97
CA PHE A 80 -6.22 -3.61 7.24
C PHE A 80 -7.23 -2.50 7.51
N LYS A 81 -6.70 -1.34 7.85
CA LYS A 81 -7.47 -0.12 8.09
C LYS A 81 -6.98 0.96 7.14
N VAL A 82 -7.92 1.48 6.35
CA VAL A 82 -7.66 2.64 5.49
C VAL A 82 -7.22 3.80 6.37
N GLY A 83 -6.12 4.46 5.98
CA GLY A 83 -5.50 5.56 6.70
C GLY A 83 -4.23 5.17 7.45
N ASN A 84 -4.01 3.88 7.73
CA ASN A 84 -2.85 3.41 8.51
C ASN A 84 -1.64 3.14 7.60
N VAL A 85 -0.45 3.19 8.20
CA VAL A 85 0.82 2.94 7.51
C VAL A 85 1.24 1.49 7.71
N TYR A 86 1.66 0.84 6.62
CA TYR A 86 2.09 -0.54 6.64
C TYR A 86 3.45 -0.69 5.97
N SER A 87 4.28 -1.56 6.54
CA SER A 87 5.46 -2.12 5.89
C SER A 87 5.11 -3.50 5.33
N VAL A 88 5.34 -3.70 4.04
CA VAL A 88 5.03 -4.94 3.33
C VAL A 88 6.30 -5.49 2.70
N GLU A 89 6.63 -6.75 2.97
CA GLU A 89 7.78 -7.45 2.40
C GLU A 89 7.37 -8.81 1.84
N PHE A 90 7.78 -9.10 0.62
CA PHE A 90 7.57 -10.39 -0.03
C PHE A 90 8.59 -11.42 0.46
N LEU A 91 8.12 -12.46 1.13
CA LEU A 91 8.95 -13.54 1.68
C LEU A 91 9.18 -14.69 0.69
N GLY A 92 8.62 -14.60 -0.52
CA GLY A 92 8.72 -15.61 -1.58
C GLY A 92 7.44 -16.44 -1.73
N LYS A 93 7.54 -17.53 -2.50
CA LYS A 93 6.40 -18.42 -2.80
C LYS A 93 6.48 -19.70 -1.97
N LEU A 94 5.40 -20.04 -1.28
CA LEU A 94 5.26 -21.31 -0.56
C LEU A 94 4.47 -22.32 -1.40
N LYS A 95 4.97 -23.54 -1.51
CA LYS A 95 4.23 -24.67 -2.12
C LYS A 95 3.38 -25.33 -1.04
N ILE A 96 2.06 -25.39 -1.24
CA ILE A 96 1.11 -25.93 -0.25
C ILE A 96 0.64 -27.34 -0.59
N SER A 97 0.27 -27.64 -1.83
CA SER A 97 0.08 -29.00 -2.38
C SER A 97 -0.35 -28.93 -3.86
N ASN A 98 -0.26 -30.04 -4.62
CA ASN A 98 -0.78 -30.16 -6.00
C ASN A 98 -0.45 -29.00 -6.95
N LYS A 99 0.85 -28.68 -7.09
CA LYS A 99 1.38 -27.58 -7.94
C LYS A 99 0.87 -26.17 -7.61
N ARG A 100 0.06 -25.99 -6.54
CA ARG A 100 -0.39 -24.66 -6.11
C ARG A 100 0.69 -23.98 -5.27
N THR A 101 0.92 -22.71 -5.58
CA THR A 101 1.80 -21.82 -4.84
C THR A 101 0.99 -20.66 -4.26
N VAL A 102 1.39 -20.20 -3.08
CA VAL A 102 0.89 -18.95 -2.50
C VAL A 102 2.05 -18.01 -2.30
N ASN A 103 1.79 -16.72 -2.49
CA ASN A 103 2.72 -15.67 -2.14
C ASN A 103 2.71 -15.53 -0.61
N LYS A 104 3.89 -15.47 0.00
CA LYS A 104 4.04 -15.22 1.43
C LYS A 104 4.52 -13.79 1.62
N PHE A 105 3.87 -13.06 2.51
CA PHE A 105 4.23 -11.69 2.86
C PHE A 105 4.48 -11.56 4.36
N SER A 106 5.38 -10.65 4.72
CA SER A 106 5.47 -10.07 6.06
C SER A 106 4.77 -8.71 5.98
N ILE A 107 3.77 -8.47 6.82
CA ILE A 107 3.04 -7.21 6.84
C ILE A 107 2.99 -6.71 8.28
N MET A 108 3.47 -5.50 8.50
CA MET A 108 3.52 -4.86 9.81
C MET A 108 2.81 -3.52 9.75
N GLU A 109 1.91 -3.27 10.70
CA GLU A 109 1.32 -1.96 10.92
C GLU A 109 2.29 -1.07 11.69
N ILE A 110 2.46 0.17 11.25
CA ILE A 110 3.30 1.17 11.89
C ILE A 110 2.40 2.12 12.68
N ASP A 111 2.56 2.13 14.01
CA ASP A 111 1.85 3.05 14.89
C ASP A 111 2.53 4.43 14.87
N GLU A 112 1.97 5.34 14.07
CA GLU A 112 2.45 6.72 13.95
C GLU A 112 2.39 7.48 15.30
N ALA A 113 1.42 7.17 16.16
CA ALA A 113 1.26 7.84 17.45
C ALA A 113 2.36 7.46 18.43
N ALA A 114 2.83 6.20 18.40
CA ALA A 114 3.95 5.75 19.20
C ALA A 114 5.27 6.46 18.82
N ILE A 115 5.47 6.74 17.53
CA ILE A 115 6.69 7.37 17.00
C ILE A 115 6.69 8.89 17.26
N ALA A 116 5.54 9.55 17.10
CA ALA A 116 5.42 11.00 17.36
C ALA A 116 5.69 11.39 18.81
N GLY A 117 5.55 10.45 19.76
CA GLY A 117 5.83 10.66 21.18
C GLY A 117 7.32 10.65 21.55
N GLU A 118 8.21 10.10 20.72
CA GLU A 118 9.65 9.99 21.05
C GLU A 118 10.45 11.27 20.74
N GLU A 119 9.96 12.15 19.86
CA GLU A 119 10.70 13.37 19.48
C GLU A 119 10.62 14.49 20.54
N GLN A 120 9.67 14.44 21.47
CA GLN A 120 9.51 15.52 22.48
C GLN A 120 10.38 15.36 23.73
N ASN A 121 11.20 14.32 23.85
CA ASN A 121 11.88 13.97 25.10
C ASN A 121 13.43 14.03 25.02
N LYS A 122 13.98 14.91 24.16
CA LYS A 122 15.44 15.08 24.00
C LYS A 122 16.03 16.43 24.45
N ASP A 123 15.24 17.35 25.01
CA ASP A 123 15.74 18.65 25.49
C ASP A 123 15.40 18.90 26.97
N VAL A 124 16.07 18.16 27.87
CA VAL A 124 16.22 18.61 29.26
C VAL A 124 17.71 18.65 29.60
N PRO A 125 18.36 19.82 29.49
CA PRO A 125 19.71 20.00 30.03
C PRO A 125 19.61 20.13 31.57
N PHE A 126 20.34 19.27 32.28
CA PHE A 126 20.68 19.46 33.70
C PHE A 126 21.77 20.53 33.85
#